data_AF-A0A9P5EW98-F1
#
_entry.id   AF-A0A9P5EW98-F1
#
_cell.length_a   1.000
_cell.length_b   1.000
_cell.length_c   1.000
_cell.angle_alpha   90.00
_cell.angle_beta   90.00
_cell.angle_gamma   90.00
#
_symmetry.space_group_name_H-M   'P 1'
#
loop_
_entity.id
_entity.type
_entity.pdbx_description
1 polymer ?
#
loop_
_entity_poly.entity_id
_entity_poly.type
_entity_poly.pdbx_seq_one_letter_code
_entity_poly.pdbx_strand_id
1 'polypeptide(L)'
;MAQPVPHHATDKKRVKVYELRNNDWFDRGTGFCTAAFMQTEDGQPRDPRVIVESEDHPDRLLLETKICKEDGFQKQQGKLHIDASSGA
;
A
#
# COMPACT_ATOMS: atom_id res chain seq x y z
N MET A 1 -31.67 -22.07 -9.23
CA MET A 1 -30.94 -22.09 -7.95
C MET A 1 -29.59 -21.43 -8.16
N ALA A 2 -29.37 -20.21 -7.64
CA ALA A 2 -28.06 -19.56 -7.70
C ALA A 2 -27.25 -20.02 -6.49
N GLN A 3 -26.07 -20.61 -6.73
CA GLN A 3 -25.16 -20.99 -5.65
C GLN A 3 -24.68 -19.72 -4.93
N PRO A 4 -24.57 -19.72 -3.59
CA PRO A 4 -23.99 -18.60 -2.87
C PRO A 4 -22.51 -18.50 -3.26
N VAL A 5 -22.16 -17.41 -3.96
CA VAL A 5 -20.77 -17.07 -4.25
C VAL A 5 -20.06 -16.95 -2.92
N PRO A 6 -18.98 -17.71 -2.67
CA PRO A 6 -18.38 -17.66 -1.37
C PRO A 6 -17.65 -16.32 -1.25
N HIS A 7 -18.02 -15.54 -0.24
CA HIS A 7 -17.43 -14.24 0.06
C HIS A 7 -16.06 -14.41 0.74
N HIS A 8 -15.16 -15.20 0.16
CA HIS A 8 -13.81 -15.33 0.68
C HIS A 8 -12.96 -14.12 0.23
N ALA A 9 -12.42 -13.37 1.21
CA ALA A 9 -11.40 -12.31 1.11
C ALA A 9 -11.84 -10.83 0.97
N THR A 10 -12.94 -10.39 1.59
CA THR A 10 -13.48 -9.02 1.41
C THR A 10 -12.83 -7.87 2.20
N ASP A 11 -11.82 -8.07 3.06
CA ASP A 11 -11.23 -6.94 3.83
C ASP A 11 -9.94 -6.37 3.23
N LYS A 12 -9.30 -7.08 2.29
CA LYS A 12 -8.09 -6.59 1.64
C LYS A 12 -8.45 -5.61 0.52
N LYS A 13 -8.09 -4.33 0.69
CA LYS A 13 -8.37 -3.29 -0.31
C LYS A 13 -7.48 -3.47 -1.53
N ARG A 14 -8.05 -3.90 -2.66
CA ARG A 14 -7.35 -4.00 -3.95
C ARG A 14 -7.01 -2.59 -4.46
N VAL A 15 -5.75 -2.33 -4.74
CA VAL A 15 -5.21 -1.02 -5.16
C VAL A 15 -4.28 -1.20 -6.36
N LYS A 16 -4.08 -0.12 -7.13
CA LYS A 16 -3.06 -0.06 -8.18
C LYS A 16 -1.95 0.87 -7.75
N VAL A 17 -0.71 0.39 -7.81
CA VAL A 17 0.47 1.12 -7.36
C VAL A 17 1.14 1.78 -8.55
N TYR A 18 1.39 3.07 -8.42
CA TYR A 18 2.12 3.85 -9.41
C TYR A 18 3.34 4.48 -8.77
N GLU A 19 4.40 4.60 -9.54
CA GLU A 19 5.63 5.28 -9.16
C GLU A 19 5.87 6.45 -10.11
N LEU A 20 6.12 7.63 -9.56
CA LEU A 20 6.48 8.80 -10.35
C LEU A 20 7.97 8.77 -10.65
N ARG A 21 8.35 8.69 -11.92
CA ARG A 21 9.75 8.75 -12.38
C ARG A 21 9.86 9.76 -13.50
N ASN A 22 10.75 10.74 -13.38
CA ASN A 22 10.97 11.76 -14.42
C ASN A 22 9.67 12.44 -14.91
N ASN A 23 8.72 12.71 -13.98
CA ASN A 23 7.40 13.27 -14.27
C ASN A 23 6.43 12.35 -15.04
N ASP A 24 6.77 11.07 -15.21
CA ASP A 24 5.92 10.03 -15.78
C ASP A 24 5.45 9.03 -14.72
N TRP A 25 4.20 8.59 -14.84
CA TRP A 25 3.60 7.59 -13.96
C TRP A 25 3.84 6.18 -14.48
N PHE A 26 4.63 5.39 -13.75
CA PHE A 26 4.89 3.99 -14.05
C PHE A 26 3.99 3.08 -13.23
N ASP A 27 3.27 2.19 -13.91
CA ASP A 27 2.46 1.15 -13.27
C ASP A 27 3.38 0.09 -12.67
N ARG A 28 3.32 -0.07 -11.34
CA ARG A 28 4.05 -1.12 -10.61
C ARG A 28 3.26 -2.42 -10.55
N GLY A 29 1.94 -2.33 -10.67
CA GLY A 29 1.01 -3.45 -10.69
C GLY A 29 -0.22 -3.23 -9.80
N THR A 30 -1.07 -4.26 -9.74
CA THR A 30 -2.26 -4.31 -8.89
C THR A 30 -2.03 -5.27 -7.73
N GLY A 31 -2.49 -4.89 -6.54
CA GLY A 31 -2.23 -5.64 -5.33
C GLY A 31 -3.18 -5.31 -4.20
N PHE A 32 -2.93 -5.90 -3.03
CA PHE A 32 -3.76 -5.76 -1.85
C PHE A 32 -3.06 -4.90 -0.81
N CYS A 33 -3.71 -3.78 -0.46
CA CYS A 33 -3.20 -2.83 0.52
C CYS A 33 -3.52 -3.28 1.95
N THR A 34 -2.50 -3.25 2.80
CA THR A 34 -2.61 -3.43 4.25
C THR A 34 -1.83 -2.33 4.96
N ALA A 35 -2.26 -1.98 6.17
CA ALA A 35 -1.53 -1.08 7.05
C ALA A 35 -1.12 -1.86 8.30
N ALA A 36 0.15 -1.79 8.68
CA ALA A 36 0.70 -2.55 9.80
C ALA A 36 1.66 -1.71 10.64
N PHE A 37 1.77 -2.07 11.91
CA PHE A 37 2.73 -1.51 12.84
C PHE A 37 3.89 -2.50 13.00
N MET A 38 5.05 -2.19 12.42
CA MET A 38 6.23 -3.04 12.54
C MET A 38 6.95 -2.80 13.87
N GLN A 39 7.40 -3.89 14.50
CA GLN A 39 8.20 -3.81 15.72
C GLN A 39 9.61 -3.35 15.36
N THR A 40 10.12 -2.37 16.09
CA THR A 40 11.52 -1.93 16.04
C THR A 40 12.26 -2.55 17.23
N GLU A 41 13.52 -2.91 17.05
CA GLU A 41 14.33 -3.69 18.02
C GLU A 41 14.58 -3.00 19.38
N ASP A 42 14.18 -1.74 19.57
CA ASP A 42 14.60 -0.90 20.70
C ASP A 42 13.47 -0.38 21.61
N GLY A 43 12.32 -1.08 21.66
CA GLY A 43 11.20 -0.65 22.52
C GLY A 43 10.60 0.72 22.13
N GLN A 44 10.94 1.19 20.93
CA GLN A 44 10.42 2.40 20.29
C GLN A 44 8.96 2.20 19.84
N PRO A 45 8.20 3.29 19.60
CA PRO A 45 6.87 3.17 19.03
C PRO A 45 6.93 2.37 17.72
N ARG A 46 6.00 1.43 17.56
CA ARG A 46 5.92 0.59 16.36
C ARG A 46 5.83 1.48 15.12
N ASP A 47 6.62 1.20 14.10
CA ASP A 47 6.66 1.98 12.87
C ASP A 47 5.43 1.66 12.01
N PRO A 48 4.52 2.62 11.79
CA PRO A 48 3.39 2.42 10.89
C PRO A 48 3.88 2.34 9.44
N ARG A 49 3.39 1.34 8.70
CA ARG A 49 3.72 1.12 7.29
C ARG A 49 2.48 0.83 6.46
N VAL A 50 2.51 1.27 5.21
CA VAL A 50 1.61 0.81 4.14
C VAL A 50 2.34 -0.24 3.33
N ILE A 51 1.71 -1.41 3.18
CA ILE A 51 2.25 -2.55 2.45
C ILE A 51 1.25 -2.92 1.36
N VAL A 52 1.72 -3.10 0.13
CA VAL A 52 0.92 -3.60 -0.98
C VAL A 52 1.57 -4.85 -1.54
N GLU A 53 0.92 -5.98 -1.33
CA GLU A 53 1.31 -7.29 -1.86
C GLU A 53 0.74 -7.47 -3.28
N SER A 54 1.51 -7.99 -4.23
CA SER A 54 1.03 -8.22 -5.60
C SER A 54 -0.08 -9.28 -5.64
N GLU A 55 -1.11 -9.06 -6.47
CA GLU A 55 -2.19 -10.06 -6.61
C GLU A 55 -1.76 -11.29 -7.43
N ASP A 56 -0.84 -11.11 -8.39
CA ASP A 56 -0.34 -12.19 -9.25
C ASP A 56 0.81 -12.97 -8.60
N HIS A 57 1.60 -12.32 -7.74
CA HIS A 57 2.78 -12.88 -7.10
C HIS A 57 2.80 -12.53 -5.60
N PRO A 58 2.25 -13.39 -4.72
CA PRO A 58 2.12 -13.09 -3.29
C PRO A 58 3.45 -12.77 -2.59
N ASP A 59 4.56 -13.36 -3.03
CA ASP A 59 5.91 -13.11 -2.49
C ASP A 59 6.51 -11.76 -2.93
N ARG A 60 5.83 -11.03 -3.83
CA ARG A 60 6.30 -9.75 -4.37
C ARG A 60 5.55 -8.58 -3.75
N LEU A 61 6.29 -7.72 -3.06
CA LEU A 61 5.79 -6.42 -2.62
C LEU A 61 5.83 -5.41 -3.78
N LEU A 62 4.69 -4.79 -4.06
CA LEU A 62 4.57 -3.69 -5.01
C LEU A 62 5.00 -2.36 -4.37
N LEU A 63 4.65 -2.18 -3.10
CA LEU A 63 4.99 -1.02 -2.27
C LEU A 63 5.19 -1.46 -0.82
N GLU A 64 6.24 -0.95 -0.18
CA GLU A 64 6.37 -0.88 1.27
C GLU A 64 6.87 0.51 1.60
N THR A 65 6.11 1.27 2.39
CA THR A 65 6.54 2.61 2.81
C THR A 65 6.16 2.85 4.27
N LYS A 66 7.06 3.51 4.99
CA LYS A 66 6.77 4.05 6.32
C LYS A 66 5.80 5.22 6.20
N ILE A 67 4.96 5.39 7.21
CA ILE A 67 4.09 6.55 7.38
C ILE A 67 4.78 7.49 8.37
N CYS A 68 5.25 8.63 7.87
CA CYS A 68 5.83 9.72 8.65
C CYS A 68 4.83 10.87 8.77
N LYS A 69 4.96 11.69 9.81
CA LYS A 69 4.08 12.85 10.01
C LYS A 69 4.29 13.91 8.93
N GLU A 70 5.48 13.97 8.35
CA GLU A 70 5.86 14.89 7.28
C GLU A 70 5.36 14.46 5.89
N ASP A 71 4.84 13.23 5.74
CA ASP A 71 4.38 12.72 4.45
C ASP A 71 3.09 13.41 3.97
N GLY A 72 3.08 13.75 2.68
CA GLY A 72 1.93 14.34 2.01
C GLY A 72 0.94 13.28 1.53
N PHE A 73 0.02 12.85 2.39
CA PHE A 73 -1.09 11.98 1.98
C PHE A 73 -2.27 12.81 1.46
N GLN A 74 -2.61 12.65 0.18
CA GLN A 74 -3.75 13.36 -0.43
C GLN A 74 -4.82 12.39 -0.90
N LYS A 75 -6.09 12.69 -0.60
CA LYS A 75 -7.23 11.97 -1.18
C LYS A 75 -7.78 12.77 -2.37
N GLN A 76 -7.56 12.29 -3.60
CA GLN A 76 -8.05 12.91 -4.83
C GLN A 76 -9.17 12.06 -5.43
N GLN A 77 -10.39 12.60 -5.57
CA GLN A 77 -11.55 11.92 -6.17
C GLN A 77 -11.80 10.47 -5.65
N GLY A 78 -11.52 10.22 -4.36
CA GLY A 78 -11.65 8.89 -3.75
C GLY A 78 -10.43 7.98 -3.87
N LYS A 79 -9.36 8.40 -4.56
CA LYS A 79 -8.07 7.71 -4.66
C LYS A 79 -7.06 8.32 -3.67
N LEU A 80 -6.22 7.49 -3.06
CA LEU A 80 -5.14 7.95 -2.20
C LEU A 80 -3.88 8.19 -3.05
N HIS A 81 -3.21 9.30 -2.81
CA HIS A 81 -1.92 9.66 -3.35
C HIS A 81 -0.92 9.77 -2.20
N ILE A 82 0.27 9.22 -2.39
CA ILE A 82 1.34 9.23 -1.40
C ILE A 82 2.51 10.00 -2.03
N ASP A 83 2.79 11.18 -1.50
CA ASP A 83 4.02 11.89 -1.77
C ASP A 83 4.98 11.61 -0.61
N ALA A 84 5.71 10.49 -0.72
CA ALA A 84 6.79 10.17 0.18
C ALA A 84 8.06 10.80 -0.40
N SER A 85 8.35 12.04 -0.01
CA SER A 85 9.69 12.58 -0.22
C SER A 85 10.61 11.82 0.74
N SER A 86 11.24 10.75 0.24
CA SER A 86 12.26 10.04 0.99
C SER A 86 13.39 11.03 1.27
N GLY A 87 13.41 11.58 2.48
CA GLY A 87 14.56 12.27 3.03
C GLY A 87 15.71 11.29 3.07
N ALA A 88 16.61 11.41 2.10
CA ALA A 88 17.95 10.83 2.14
C ALA A 88 18.79 11.53 3.22
#